data_AF-A0A9W8L2R0-F1
#
_entry.id   AF-A0A9W8L2R0-F1
#
_cell.length_a   1.000
_cell.length_b   1.000
_cell.length_c   1.000
_cell.angle_alpha   90.00
_cell.angle_beta   90.00
_cell.angle_gamma   90.00
#
_symmetry.space_group_name_H-M   'P 1'
#
loop_
_entity.id
_entity.type
_entity.pdbx_description
1 polymer ?
#
loop_
_entity_poly.entity_id
_entity_poly.type
_entity_poly.pdbx_seq_one_letter_code
_entity_poly.pdbx_strand_id
1 'polypeptide(L)'
;MNNKLHKAPYPIIDTDPIFKKYQPTGNTGKPLIRAMKVSAGVTGMTGFLLAYQLVCMRFVGMTENSREIKKYRIEYAKLKAQGKPMHGVSSLPLSMQRTAAAYSTWAFLNFDVFPMFNFVNHPYHGQSEGVIPEEDR
;
A
#
# COMPACT_ATOMS: atom_id res chain seq x y z
N MET A 1 -28.13 -39.71 1.51
CA MET A 1 -27.96 -38.99 2.78
C MET A 1 -29.25 -38.23 3.07
N ASN A 2 -29.91 -38.47 4.21
CA ASN A 2 -31.13 -37.77 4.59
C ASN A 2 -30.81 -36.30 4.87
N ASN A 3 -31.10 -35.43 3.90
CA ASN A 3 -30.86 -33.99 4.00
C ASN A 3 -31.98 -33.37 4.84
N LYS A 4 -31.79 -33.26 6.17
CA LYS A 4 -32.74 -32.56 7.03
C LYS A 4 -32.67 -31.07 6.70
N LEU A 5 -33.69 -30.56 6.01
CA LEU A 5 -33.86 -29.13 5.78
C LEU A 5 -33.93 -28.39 7.12
N HIS A 6 -33.22 -27.26 7.23
CA HIS A 6 -33.30 -26.41 8.42
C HIS A 6 -34.72 -25.81 8.53
N LYS A 7 -35.23 -25.68 9.75
CA LYS A 7 -36.56 -25.10 9.96
C LYS A 7 -36.48 -23.58 9.76
N ALA A 8 -37.10 -23.08 8.70
CA ALA A 8 -37.28 -21.65 8.44
C ALA A 8 -38.76 -21.26 8.71
N PRO A 9 -39.03 -20.00 9.11
CA PRO A 9 -40.40 -19.51 9.31
C PRO A 9 -41.21 -19.39 8.01
N TYR A 10 -40.57 -19.55 6.85
CA TYR A 10 -41.18 -19.51 5.52
C TYR A 10 -40.78 -20.73 4.69
N PRO A 11 -41.58 -21.12 3.67
CA PRO A 11 -41.23 -22.20 2.76
C PRO A 11 -39.90 -21.93 2.04
N ILE A 12 -38.98 -22.91 2.10
CA ILE A 12 -37.68 -22.85 1.42
C ILE A 12 -37.89 -23.19 -0.06
N ILE A 13 -37.55 -22.27 -0.95
CA ILE A 13 -37.67 -22.45 -2.41
C ILE A 13 -36.52 -23.31 -2.96
N ASP A 14 -35.30 -23.08 -2.50
CA ASP A 14 -34.09 -23.83 -2.88
C ASP A 14 -33.01 -23.59 -1.81
N THR A 15 -32.29 -24.64 -1.39
CA THR A 15 -31.18 -24.53 -0.42
C THR A 15 -29.84 -24.23 -1.06
N ASP A 16 -29.69 -24.50 -2.36
CA ASP A 16 -28.49 -24.20 -3.14
C ASP A 16 -28.89 -23.71 -4.54
N PRO A 17 -29.50 -22.51 -4.61
CA PRO A 17 -30.01 -22.02 -5.87
C PRO A 17 -28.90 -21.85 -6.91
N ILE A 18 -29.12 -22.43 -8.08
CA ILE A 18 -28.18 -22.29 -9.19
C ILE A 18 -27.99 -20.82 -9.56
N PHE A 19 -26.74 -20.38 -9.66
CA PHE A 19 -26.35 -18.98 -9.90
C PHE A 19 -27.09 -18.31 -11.07
N LYS A 20 -27.46 -19.09 -12.12
CA LYS A 20 -28.23 -18.61 -13.27
C LYS A 20 -29.54 -17.93 -12.89
N LYS A 21 -30.19 -18.32 -11.77
CA LYS A 21 -31.46 -17.76 -11.32
C LYS A 21 -31.34 -16.29 -10.87
N TYR A 22 -30.15 -15.86 -10.49
CA TYR A 22 -29.84 -14.50 -10.00
C TYR A 22 -28.97 -13.70 -10.96
N GLN A 23 -28.71 -14.21 -12.17
CA GLN A 23 -27.91 -13.50 -13.17
C GLN A 23 -28.84 -12.77 -14.15
N PRO A 24 -29.19 -11.49 -13.92
CA PRO A 24 -30.22 -10.78 -14.69
C PRO A 24 -29.88 -10.63 -16.18
N THR A 25 -28.59 -10.72 -16.51
CA THR A 25 -28.06 -10.58 -17.88
C THR A 25 -28.16 -11.86 -18.73
N GLY A 26 -28.58 -13.01 -18.18
CA GLY A 26 -28.82 -14.25 -18.95
C GLY A 26 -27.62 -14.87 -19.69
N ASN A 27 -26.40 -14.37 -19.47
CA ASN A 27 -25.16 -14.84 -20.09
C ASN A 27 -24.63 -16.19 -19.53
N THR A 28 -23.59 -16.75 -20.17
CA THR A 28 -23.06 -18.11 -19.91
C THR A 28 -22.15 -18.23 -18.67
N GLY A 29 -22.17 -17.29 -17.72
CA GLY A 29 -21.33 -17.32 -16.50
C GLY A 29 -19.84 -17.03 -16.74
N LYS A 30 -19.31 -17.24 -17.95
CA LYS A 30 -17.94 -16.83 -18.36
C LYS A 30 -17.67 -15.32 -18.14
N PRO A 31 -18.63 -14.40 -18.38
CA PRO A 31 -18.44 -12.98 -18.08
C PRO A 31 -18.28 -12.71 -16.57
N LEU A 32 -18.96 -13.46 -15.71
CA LEU A 32 -18.81 -13.34 -14.26
C LEU A 32 -17.40 -13.70 -13.81
N ILE A 33 -16.85 -14.83 -14.29
CA ILE A 33 -15.48 -15.23 -13.95
C ILE A 33 -14.47 -14.16 -14.36
N ARG A 34 -14.67 -13.53 -15.53
CA ARG A 34 -13.84 -12.41 -15.98
C ARG A 34 -14.01 -11.19 -15.06
N ALA A 35 -15.25 -10.83 -14.71
CA ALA A 35 -15.53 -9.74 -13.79
C ALA A 35 -14.87 -9.98 -12.43
N MET A 36 -15.00 -11.18 -11.85
CA MET A 36 -14.36 -11.53 -10.59
C MET A 36 -12.83 -11.40 -10.63
N LYS A 37 -12.20 -11.84 -11.74
CA LYS A 37 -10.74 -11.67 -11.91
C LYS A 37 -10.32 -10.20 -11.97
N VAL A 38 -11.08 -9.39 -12.72
CA VAL A 38 -10.84 -7.94 -12.79
C VAL A 38 -11.04 -7.30 -11.41
N SER A 39 -12.14 -7.60 -10.72
CA SER A 39 -12.41 -7.10 -9.38
C SER A 39 -11.30 -7.50 -8.40
N ALA A 40 -10.84 -8.75 -8.42
CA ALA A 40 -9.72 -9.19 -7.59
C ALA A 40 -8.44 -8.40 -7.88
N GLY A 41 -8.13 -8.15 -9.16
CA GLY A 41 -6.98 -7.34 -9.57
C GLY A 41 -7.07 -5.90 -9.09
N VAL A 42 -8.22 -5.26 -9.27
CA VAL A 42 -8.46 -3.87 -8.82
C VAL A 42 -8.38 -3.78 -7.31
N THR A 43 -9.07 -4.65 -6.57
CA THR A 43 -9.03 -4.67 -5.10
C THR A 43 -7.61 -4.92 -4.58
N GLY A 44 -6.85 -5.82 -5.21
CA GLY A 44 -5.46 -6.05 -4.86
C GLY A 44 -4.59 -4.80 -5.02
N MET A 45 -4.77 -4.07 -6.13
CA MET A 45 -4.06 -2.82 -6.40
C MET A 45 -4.44 -1.73 -5.40
N THR A 46 -5.73 -1.52 -5.15
CA THR A 46 -6.22 -0.54 -4.17
C THR A 46 -5.73 -0.87 -2.77
N GLY A 47 -5.74 -2.15 -2.37
CA GLY A 47 -5.23 -2.60 -1.08
C GLY A 47 -3.74 -2.29 -0.91
N PHE A 48 -2.94 -2.51 -1.95
CA PHE A 48 -1.51 -2.14 -1.94
C PHE A 48 -1.31 -0.63 -1.81
N LEU A 49 -2.00 0.18 -2.61
CA LEU A 49 -1.86 1.64 -2.57
C LEU A 49 -2.25 2.21 -1.21
N LEU A 50 -3.36 1.73 -0.63
CA LEU A 50 -3.79 2.12 0.71
C LEU A 50 -2.75 1.72 1.77
N ALA A 51 -2.25 0.49 1.71
CA ALA A 51 -1.22 0.04 2.65
C ALA A 51 0.06 0.89 2.55
N TYR A 52 0.51 1.22 1.35
CA TYR A 52 1.66 2.11 1.13
C TYR A 52 1.41 3.51 1.71
N GLN A 53 0.24 4.10 1.41
CA GLN A 53 -0.15 5.42 1.90
C GLN A 53 -0.20 5.48 3.43
N LEU A 54 -0.77 4.47 4.10
CA LEU A 54 -0.82 4.38 5.55
C LEU A 54 0.59 4.25 6.18
N VAL A 55 1.50 3.54 5.52
CA VAL A 55 2.89 3.47 5.95
C VAL A 55 3.56 4.84 5.79
N CYS A 56 3.40 5.52 4.65
CA CYS A 56 3.94 6.86 4.44
C CYS A 56 3.44 7.87 5.48
N MET A 57 2.16 7.80 5.87
CA MET A 57 1.60 8.62 6.95
C MET A 57 2.35 8.46 8.29
N ARG A 58 2.84 7.26 8.61
CA ARG A 58 3.73 7.06 9.78
C ARG A 58 5.09 7.70 9.58
N PHE A 59 5.68 7.56 8.39
CA PHE A 59 7.00 8.14 8.09
C PHE A 59 7.01 9.68 8.16
N VAL A 60 5.92 10.34 7.75
CA VAL A 60 5.80 11.80 7.87
C VAL A 60 5.25 12.27 9.22
N GLY A 61 4.93 11.35 10.14
CA GLY A 61 4.43 11.67 11.47
C GLY A 61 2.96 12.12 11.53
N MET A 62 2.17 11.85 10.50
CA MET A 62 0.71 12.08 10.51
C MET A 62 -0.03 11.08 11.42
N THR A 63 0.57 9.92 11.68
CA THR A 63 0.06 8.88 12.58
C THR A 63 1.18 8.38 13.50
N GLU A 64 0.82 7.66 14.57
CA GLU A 64 1.79 7.04 15.50
C GLU A 64 2.88 6.25 14.76
N ASN A 65 4.14 6.50 15.14
CA ASN A 65 5.32 6.00 14.44
C ASN A 65 6.52 5.68 15.36
N SER A 66 6.26 5.42 16.66
CA SER A 66 7.34 5.19 17.64
C SER A 66 8.19 3.96 17.28
N ARG A 67 7.53 2.93 16.74
CA ARG A 67 8.17 1.70 16.25
C ARG A 67 9.09 1.98 15.06
N GLU A 68 8.63 2.78 14.10
CA GLU A 68 9.36 3.15 12.89
C GLU A 68 10.58 4.01 13.25
N ILE A 69 10.43 4.98 14.15
CA ILE A 69 11.55 5.79 14.67
C ILE A 69 12.60 4.90 15.34
N LYS A 70 12.17 3.97 16.22
CA LYS A 70 13.10 3.03 16.88
C LYS A 70 13.88 2.20 15.86
N LYS A 71 13.20 1.67 14.85
CA LYS A 71 13.84 0.89 13.78
C LYS A 71 14.81 1.76 12.97
N TYR A 72 14.41 2.97 12.62
CA TYR A 72 15.22 3.93 11.89
C TYR A 72 16.52 4.27 12.64
N ARG A 73 16.45 4.55 13.94
CA ARG A 73 17.64 4.85 14.76
C ARG A 73 18.64 3.69 14.81
N ILE A 74 18.14 2.46 14.92
CA ILE A 74 19.00 1.26 14.92
C ILE A 74 19.72 1.11 13.58
N GLU A 75 18.99 1.29 12.47
CA GLU A 75 19.54 1.20 11.13
C GLU A 75 20.54 2.33 10.84
N TYR A 76 20.19 3.56 11.24
CA TYR A 76 21.04 4.73 11.15
C TYR A 76 22.37 4.53 11.89
N ALA A 77 22.33 4.11 13.16
CA ALA A 77 23.54 3.84 13.94
C ALA A 77 24.42 2.77 13.30
N LYS A 78 23.80 1.72 12.75
CA LYS A 78 24.51 0.64 12.05
C LYS A 78 25.20 1.14 10.77
N LEU A 79 24.53 1.96 9.97
CA LEU A 79 25.10 2.51 8.73
C LEU A 79 26.17 3.57 9.02
N LYS A 80 25.96 4.41 10.03
CA LYS A 80 26.95 5.37 10.52
C LYS A 80 28.23 4.68 10.97
N ALA A 81 28.11 3.58 11.73
CA ALA A 81 29.27 2.77 12.14
C ALA A 81 30.04 2.15 10.95
N GLN A 82 29.38 2.00 9.79
CA GLN A 82 30.01 1.54 8.55
C GLN A 82 30.48 2.69 7.64
N GLY A 83 30.30 3.95 8.03
CA GLY A 83 30.60 5.11 7.20
C GLY A 83 29.73 5.22 5.93
N LYS A 84 28.54 4.61 5.94
CA LYS A 84 27.61 4.61 4.78
C LYS A 84 26.48 5.62 4.98
N PRO A 85 26.01 6.27 3.90
CA PRO A 85 24.87 7.17 3.96
C PRO A 85 23.57 6.40 4.26
N MET A 86 22.69 7.00 5.07
CA MET A 86 21.41 6.41 5.47
C MET A 86 20.50 6.09 4.26
N HIS A 87 20.42 7.02 3.31
CA HIS A 87 19.55 6.90 2.13
C HIS A 87 20.26 6.27 0.93
N GLY A 88 21.45 5.68 1.13
CA GLY A 88 22.23 5.05 0.08
C GLY A 88 22.86 6.04 -0.91
N VAL A 89 23.36 5.50 -2.02
CA VAL A 89 23.95 6.25 -3.13
C VAL A 89 23.11 6.04 -4.38
N SER A 90 23.11 7.03 -5.28
CA SER A 90 22.44 6.96 -6.57
C SER A 90 23.42 7.16 -7.71
N SER A 91 23.18 6.47 -8.81
CA SER A 91 23.92 6.62 -10.07
C SER A 91 23.52 7.89 -10.83
N LEU A 92 22.43 8.54 -10.43
CA LEU A 92 21.95 9.75 -11.12
C LEU A 92 22.74 10.99 -10.70
N PRO A 93 22.92 11.96 -11.61
CA PRO A 93 23.43 13.28 -11.26
C PRO A 93 22.56 13.97 -10.19
N LEU A 94 23.17 14.82 -9.36
CA LEU A 94 22.46 15.52 -8.29
C LEU A 94 21.28 16.36 -8.79
N SER A 95 21.37 16.94 -9.99
CA SER A 95 20.26 17.66 -10.63
C SER A 95 19.04 16.76 -10.86
N MET A 96 19.25 15.56 -11.38
CA MET A 96 18.19 14.57 -11.60
C MET A 96 17.64 14.02 -10.27
N GLN A 97 18.49 13.82 -9.27
CA GLN A 97 18.06 13.46 -7.92
C GLN A 97 17.15 14.53 -7.32
N ARG A 98 17.44 15.82 -7.55
CA ARG A 98 16.61 16.94 -7.09
C ARG A 98 15.26 16.96 -7.79
N THR A 99 15.25 16.75 -9.10
CA THR A 99 14.01 16.62 -9.87
C THR A 99 13.19 15.44 -9.36
N ALA A 100 13.81 14.27 -9.16
CA ALA A 100 13.13 13.09 -8.63
C ALA A 100 12.54 13.33 -7.23
N ALA A 101 13.27 14.02 -6.35
CA ALA A 101 12.76 14.42 -5.04
C ALA A 101 11.54 15.33 -5.17
N ALA A 102 11.57 16.34 -6.06
CA ALA A 102 10.45 17.24 -6.25
C ALA A 102 9.16 16.54 -6.73
N TYR A 103 9.28 15.52 -7.58
CA TYR A 103 8.11 14.76 -8.06
C TYR A 103 7.56 13.75 -7.05
N SER A 104 8.44 13.17 -6.21
CA SER A 104 8.05 12.09 -5.31
C SER A 104 7.71 12.56 -3.89
N THR A 105 8.18 13.74 -3.48
CA THR A 105 7.87 14.32 -2.16
C THR A 105 6.37 14.60 -2.06
N TRP A 106 5.73 14.12 -0.98
CA TRP A 106 4.28 14.21 -0.73
C TRP A 106 3.36 13.52 -1.76
N ALA A 107 3.91 12.81 -2.76
CA ALA A 107 3.10 12.25 -3.84
C ALA A 107 2.12 11.15 -3.36
N PHE A 108 2.41 10.50 -2.23
CA PHE A 108 1.54 9.51 -1.58
C PHE A 108 0.16 10.05 -1.17
N LEU A 109 -0.02 11.37 -1.11
CA LEU A 109 -1.32 12.00 -0.81
C LEU A 109 -2.28 12.01 -2.01
N ASN A 110 -1.80 11.76 -3.23
CA ASN A 110 -2.56 11.88 -4.48
C ASN A 110 -2.65 10.57 -5.26
N PHE A 111 -2.64 9.42 -4.57
CA PHE A 111 -2.70 8.08 -5.19
C PHE A 111 -4.04 7.76 -5.86
N ASP A 112 -5.08 8.49 -5.52
CA ASP A 112 -6.37 8.48 -6.19
C ASP A 112 -6.30 9.05 -7.62
N VAL A 113 -5.37 9.98 -7.87
CA VAL A 113 -5.14 10.56 -9.20
C VAL A 113 -4.02 9.83 -9.95
N PHE A 114 -2.84 9.71 -9.33
CA PHE A 114 -1.66 9.13 -9.98
C PHE A 114 -0.73 8.46 -8.96
N PRO A 115 -0.48 7.15 -9.07
CA PRO A 115 0.40 6.44 -8.14
C PRO A 115 1.87 6.73 -8.46
N MET A 116 2.47 7.66 -7.71
CA MET A 116 3.89 8.03 -7.83
C MET A 116 4.68 7.55 -6.62
N PHE A 117 5.77 6.82 -6.86
CA PHE A 117 6.63 6.28 -5.81
C PHE A 117 8.04 6.86 -5.89
N ASN A 118 8.76 6.85 -4.77
CA ASN A 118 10.18 7.18 -4.77
C ASN A 118 11.03 5.93 -5.09
N PHE A 119 11.78 5.99 -6.19
CA PHE A 119 12.74 4.96 -6.60
C PHE A 119 14.18 5.46 -6.66
N VAL A 120 14.43 6.72 -6.26
CA VAL A 120 15.74 7.36 -6.37
C VAL A 120 16.28 7.65 -4.98
N ASN A 121 17.44 7.06 -4.68
CA ASN A 121 18.22 7.46 -3.51
C ASN A 121 18.71 8.90 -3.71
N HIS A 122 18.24 9.83 -2.89
CA HIS A 122 18.61 11.24 -2.99
C HIS A 122 18.83 11.84 -1.61
N PRO A 123 19.63 12.90 -1.45
CA PRO A 123 19.89 13.49 -0.12
C PRO A 123 18.72 14.35 0.40
N TYR A 124 17.69 14.62 -0.41
CA TYR A 124 16.61 15.56 -0.10
C TYR A 124 15.51 14.96 0.79
N HIS A 125 15.87 14.51 1.98
CA HIS A 125 14.91 14.04 2.99
C HIS A 125 14.82 15.06 4.13
N GLY A 126 13.62 15.58 4.40
CA GLY A 126 13.38 16.43 5.58
C GLY A 126 13.19 15.55 6.82
N GLN A 127 13.96 15.80 7.88
CA GLN A 127 13.84 15.09 9.16
C GLN A 127 13.50 16.08 10.29
N SER A 128 12.55 15.72 11.16
CA SER A 128 12.18 16.53 12.32
C SER A 128 13.17 16.38 13.47
N GLU A 129 13.06 17.25 14.48
CA GLU A 129 13.91 17.19 15.68
C GLU A 129 13.69 15.88 16.41
N GLY A 130 14.78 15.33 16.96
CA GLY A 130 14.74 14.09 17.73
C GLY A 130 14.64 12.80 16.92
N VAL A 131 14.66 12.81 15.58
CA VAL A 131 14.71 11.55 14.79
C VAL A 131 16.10 10.91 14.90
N ILE A 132 17.14 11.71 14.66
CA ILE A 132 18.57 11.38 14.81
C ILE A 132 19.22 12.34 15.80
N PRO A 133 20.43 12.03 16.32
CA PRO A 133 21.18 12.96 17.17
C PRO A 133 21.37 14.32 16.51
N GLU A 134 21.39 15.39 17.30
CA GLU A 134 21.39 16.76 16.80
C GLU A 134 22.68 17.10 16.05
N GLU A 135 23.79 16.49 16.45
CA GLU A 135 25.10 16.59 15.79
C GLU A 135 25.13 16.02 14.35
N ASP A 136 24.15 15.21 13.99
CA ASP A 136 24.10 14.46 12.73
C ASP A 136 23.05 14.98 11.73
N ARG A 137 22.33 16.04 12.11
CA ARG A 137 21.13 16.51 11.43
C ARG A 137 21.39 17.52 10.32
#